data_AF-A0A925YBP3-F1
#
_entry.id   AF-A0A925YBP3-F1
#
_cell.length_a   1.000
_cell.length_b   1.000
_cell.length_c   1.000
_cell.angle_alpha   90.00
_cell.angle_beta   90.00
_cell.angle_gamma   90.00
#
_symmetry.space_group_name_H-M   'P 1'
#
loop_
_entity.id
_entity.type
_entity.pdbx_description
1 polymer ?
#
loop_
_entity_poly.entity_id
_entity_poly.type
_entity_poly.pdbx_seq_one_letter_code
_entity_poly.pdbx_strand_id
1 'polypeptide(L)'
;MIRRQATWSSVLLAVSFGGHAPAFSAPDVAKPVGATSPPITAYAPGLTSDTDLLLLPRARRPAARPVVTAATRVKARADAVADVFLNPALLRQALPALVRADVVDTRPGPRPDGWPDRLIAWEVEVPLFNLTGKAWLQQQADGAEFTLVEGAFAPGRIRLRVAPAPSSAADVNAGSNPATTTFSTLTC
;
A
#
# COMPACT_ATOMS: atom_id res chain seq x y z
N MET A 1 14.03 25.14 24.15
CA MET A 1 13.05 24.86 23.07
C MET A 1 13.62 23.74 22.21
N ILE A 2 13.27 22.48 22.48
CA ILE A 2 13.87 21.30 21.84
C ILE A 2 13.09 20.97 20.58
N ARG A 3 13.66 21.22 19.40
CA ARG A 3 13.14 20.74 18.12
C ARG A 3 13.42 19.23 18.02
N ARG A 4 12.40 18.38 18.16
CA ARG A 4 12.51 16.96 17.84
C ARG A 4 12.40 16.81 16.33
N GLN A 5 13.54 16.63 15.66
CA GLN A 5 13.56 16.15 14.28
C GLN A 5 13.09 14.69 14.29
N ALA A 6 11.93 14.41 13.72
CA ALA A 6 11.55 13.06 13.36
C ALA A 6 12.46 12.65 12.19
N THR A 7 13.38 11.73 12.43
CA THR A 7 14.17 11.08 11.39
C THR A 7 13.25 10.06 10.70
N TRP A 8 12.79 10.40 9.50
CA TRP A 8 12.01 9.49 8.67
C TRP A 8 12.99 8.61 7.91
N SER A 9 12.98 7.31 8.17
CA SER A 9 13.62 6.34 7.29
C SER A 9 12.78 6.22 6.02
N SER A 10 13.39 6.50 4.88
CA SER A 10 12.77 6.41 3.55
C SER A 10 12.23 5.01 3.30
N VAL A 11 10.93 4.88 3.03
CA VAL A 11 10.33 3.62 2.58
C VAL A 11 10.40 3.58 1.06
N LEU A 12 11.22 2.68 0.52
CA LEU A 12 11.35 2.47 -0.91
C LEU A 12 10.33 1.39 -1.35
N LEU A 13 9.21 1.80 -1.95
CA LEU A 13 8.27 0.87 -2.57
C LEU A 13 8.80 0.45 -3.94
N ALA A 14 9.56 -0.64 -4.01
CA ALA A 14 9.99 -1.21 -5.28
C ALA A 14 8.85 -2.05 -5.88
N VAL A 15 8.30 -1.61 -7.02
CA VAL A 15 7.31 -2.36 -7.78
C VAL A 15 7.89 -2.68 -9.16
N SER A 16 7.99 -3.97 -9.49
CA SER A 16 8.50 -4.46 -10.77
C SER A 16 7.37 -5.01 -11.63
N PHE A 17 7.36 -4.67 -12.93
CA PHE A 17 6.37 -5.11 -13.91
C PHE A 17 7.04 -5.70 -15.15
N GLY A 18 6.58 -6.86 -15.61
CA GLY A 18 6.87 -7.39 -16.94
C GLY A 18 5.79 -6.95 -17.93
N GLY A 19 6.18 -6.36 -19.06
CA GLY A 19 5.28 -5.77 -20.06
C GLY A 19 4.81 -6.72 -21.18
N HIS A 20 3.68 -6.31 -21.81
CA HIS A 20 3.14 -6.52 -23.20
C HIS A 20 3.27 -7.91 -23.87
N ALA A 21 2.31 -8.55 -24.57
CA ALA A 21 0.98 -8.30 -25.19
C ALA A 21 0.42 -9.71 -25.62
N PRO A 22 -0.57 -9.93 -26.54
CA PRO A 22 -1.68 -9.14 -27.07
C PRO A 22 -3.08 -9.75 -26.79
N ALA A 23 -4.13 -9.11 -27.33
CA ALA A 23 -5.53 -9.49 -27.18
C ALA A 23 -5.83 -10.92 -27.66
N PHE A 24 -6.30 -11.76 -26.73
CA PHE A 24 -6.87 -13.07 -27.04
C PHE A 24 -8.27 -13.13 -26.42
N SER A 25 -9.30 -13.20 -27.26
CA SER A 25 -10.67 -13.46 -26.79
C SER A 25 -10.74 -14.95 -26.42
N ALA A 26 -10.81 -15.24 -25.12
CA ALA A 26 -11.07 -16.57 -24.60
C ALA A 26 -12.48 -16.64 -24.01
N PRO A 27 -13.15 -17.80 -24.11
CA PRO A 27 -14.55 -17.98 -23.71
C PRO A 27 -14.72 -17.86 -22.20
N ASP A 28 -15.97 -17.66 -21.79
CA ASP A 28 -16.45 -17.45 -20.43
C ASP A 28 -15.99 -18.56 -19.47
N VAL A 29 -14.85 -18.35 -18.81
CA VAL A 29 -14.32 -19.24 -17.77
C VAL A 29 -14.74 -18.71 -16.42
N ALA A 30 -15.50 -19.53 -15.69
CA ALA A 30 -16.03 -19.28 -14.37
C ALA A 30 -15.03 -18.57 -13.43
N LYS A 31 -15.49 -17.46 -12.85
CA LYS A 31 -14.82 -16.62 -11.85
C LYS A 31 -14.24 -17.49 -10.71
N PRO A 32 -12.91 -17.60 -10.54
CA PRO A 32 -12.36 -18.29 -9.39
C PRO A 32 -12.69 -17.50 -8.11
N VAL A 33 -13.35 -18.19 -7.18
CA VAL A 33 -13.69 -17.72 -5.85
C VAL A 33 -12.40 -17.40 -5.08
N GLY A 34 -12.24 -16.11 -4.75
CA GLY A 34 -11.45 -15.54 -3.65
C GLY A 34 -10.19 -16.28 -3.20
N ALA A 35 -9.06 -16.02 -3.86
CA ALA A 35 -7.76 -16.17 -3.21
C ALA A 35 -7.60 -15.04 -2.19
N THR A 36 -7.98 -15.29 -0.93
CA THR A 36 -7.76 -14.36 0.18
C THR A 36 -6.26 -14.19 0.37
N SER A 37 -5.74 -12.96 0.24
CA SER A 37 -4.36 -12.64 0.61
C SER A 37 -4.09 -13.11 2.04
N PRO A 38 -2.92 -13.72 2.35
CA PRO A 38 -2.59 -14.14 3.70
C PRO A 38 -2.80 -13.02 4.72
N PRO A 39 -3.17 -13.36 5.97
CA PRO A 39 -3.30 -12.37 7.02
C PRO A 39 -1.96 -11.69 7.27
N ILE A 40 -2.02 -10.41 7.64
CA ILE A 40 -0.87 -9.54 7.90
C ILE A 40 0.16 -10.15 8.86
N THR A 41 -0.32 -10.94 9.83
CA THR A 41 0.48 -11.63 10.84
C THR A 41 1.38 -12.73 10.26
N ALA A 42 1.04 -13.29 9.09
CA ALA A 42 1.83 -14.36 8.45
C ALA A 42 3.23 -13.89 8.00
N TYR A 43 3.40 -12.59 7.82
CA TYR A 43 4.65 -11.98 7.35
C TYR A 43 5.53 -11.44 8.48
N ALA A 44 4.97 -11.29 9.69
CA ALA A 44 5.67 -10.73 10.85
C ALA A 44 7.01 -11.40 11.20
N PRO A 45 7.17 -12.75 11.04
CA PRO A 45 8.45 -13.40 11.31
C PRO A 45 9.58 -12.99 10.35
N GLY A 46 9.25 -12.56 9.13
CA GLY A 46 10.22 -12.15 8.12
C GLY A 46 10.66 -10.69 8.21
N LEU A 47 10.07 -9.92 9.14
CA LEU A 47 10.31 -8.49 9.28
C LEU A 47 11.17 -8.21 10.51
N THR A 48 12.30 -7.55 10.32
CA THR A 48 13.18 -7.03 11.40
C THR A 48 13.20 -5.51 11.38
N SER A 49 13.97 -4.85 12.27
CA SER A 49 14.18 -3.40 12.23
C SER A 49 14.83 -2.91 10.94
N ASP A 50 15.56 -3.78 10.25
CA ASP A 50 16.45 -3.45 9.13
C ASP A 50 16.13 -4.29 7.88
N THR A 51 14.98 -4.97 7.86
CA THR A 51 14.60 -5.87 6.77
C THR A 51 13.16 -5.65 6.35
N ASP A 52 13.00 -5.25 5.10
CA ASP A 52 11.73 -5.24 4.40
C ASP A 52 11.52 -6.57 3.67
N LEU A 53 10.26 -6.98 3.53
CA LEU A 53 9.88 -8.20 2.83
C LEU A 53 9.23 -7.85 1.50
N LEU A 54 9.71 -8.45 0.41
CA LEU A 54 9.07 -8.38 -0.91
C LEU A 54 8.76 -9.80 -1.42
N LEU A 55 7.48 -10.10 -1.58
CA LEU A 55 6.99 -11.36 -2.12
C LEU A 55 6.52 -11.14 -3.56
N LEU A 56 7.27 -11.73 -4.48
CA LEU A 56 6.93 -11.78 -5.89
C LEU A 56 6.19 -13.09 -6.18
N PRO A 57 5.17 -13.06 -7.06
CA PRO A 57 4.51 -14.29 -7.47
C PRO A 57 5.53 -15.18 -8.17
N ARG A 58 5.60 -16.45 -7.77
CA ARG A 58 6.42 -17.45 -8.49
C ARG A 58 5.85 -17.56 -9.91
N ALA A 59 6.63 -17.11 -10.90
CA ALA A 59 6.23 -17.16 -12.29
C ALA A 59 5.70 -18.58 -12.63
N ARG A 60 4.53 -18.65 -13.29
CA ARG A 60 3.75 -19.87 -13.65
C ARG A 60 2.57 -20.27 -12.74
N ARG A 61 1.79 -19.34 -12.20
CA ARG A 61 0.36 -19.66 -11.99
C ARG A 61 -0.48 -19.00 -13.07
N PRO A 62 -1.41 -19.73 -13.71
CA PRO A 62 -2.49 -19.13 -14.49
C PRO A 62 -3.53 -18.50 -13.54
N ALA A 63 -3.07 -17.75 -12.54
CA ALA A 63 -3.95 -16.95 -11.70
C ALA A 63 -4.23 -15.65 -12.44
N ALA A 64 -5.47 -15.18 -12.38
CA ALA A 64 -5.98 -14.14 -13.27
C ALA A 64 -5.28 -12.77 -13.15
N ARG A 65 -4.45 -12.52 -12.11
CA ARG A 65 -3.76 -11.24 -11.87
C ARG A 65 -2.48 -11.44 -11.04
N PRO A 66 -1.29 -10.96 -11.44
CA PRO A 66 -0.12 -10.98 -10.58
C PRO A 66 -0.35 -10.15 -9.31
N VAL A 67 0.00 -10.72 -8.16
CA VAL A 67 -0.06 -10.06 -6.85
C VAL A 67 1.34 -9.92 -6.30
N VAL A 68 1.76 -8.68 -6.04
CA VAL A 68 3.03 -8.36 -5.37
C VAL A 68 2.69 -7.91 -3.95
N THR A 69 3.40 -8.45 -2.96
CA THR A 69 3.24 -8.04 -1.55
C THR A 69 4.54 -7.50 -1.01
N ALA A 70 4.52 -6.28 -0.49
CA ALA A 70 5.61 -5.65 0.24
C ALA A 70 5.20 -5.44 1.70
N ALA A 71 6.15 -5.56 2.62
CA ALA A 71 5.94 -5.31 4.03
C ALA A 71 7.17 -4.68 4.69
N THR A 72 6.93 -3.78 5.64
CA THR A 72 7.96 -3.00 6.33
C THR A 72 7.57 -2.71 7.78
N ARG A 73 8.56 -2.43 8.64
CA ARG A 73 8.34 -1.95 10.02
C ARG A 73 8.58 -0.46 10.10
N VAL A 74 7.68 0.23 10.80
CA VAL A 74 7.72 1.68 11.01
C VAL A 74 7.60 1.99 12.50
N LYS A 75 8.43 2.90 13.00
CA LYS A 75 8.35 3.38 14.39
C LYS A 75 7.30 4.49 14.51
N ALA A 76 6.04 4.11 14.45
CA ALA A 76 4.89 5.01 14.61
C ALA A 76 3.71 4.24 15.22
N ARG A 77 2.68 4.94 15.69
CA ARG A 77 1.41 4.32 16.10
C ARG A 77 0.60 3.92 14.87
N ALA A 78 -0.19 2.84 14.96
CA ALA A 78 -0.92 2.29 13.82
C ALA A 78 -1.97 3.26 13.25
N ASP A 79 -2.65 4.01 14.11
CA ASP A 79 -3.58 5.08 13.73
C ASP A 79 -2.88 6.18 12.93
N ALA A 80 -1.72 6.64 13.40
CA ALA A 80 -0.94 7.67 12.72
C ALA A 80 -0.46 7.23 11.33
N VAL A 81 -0.14 5.95 11.14
CA VAL A 81 0.23 5.41 9.83
C VAL A 81 -1.00 5.33 8.90
N ALA A 82 -2.15 4.89 9.43
CA ALA A 82 -3.39 4.86 8.65
C ALA A 82 -3.82 6.25 8.18
N ASP A 83 -3.66 7.28 9.03
CA ASP A 83 -3.94 8.67 8.68
C ASP A 83 -3.08 9.18 7.52
N VAL A 84 -1.81 8.77 7.44
CA VAL A 84 -0.92 9.10 6.31
C VAL A 84 -1.47 8.51 5.01
N PHE A 85 -1.98 7.27 5.02
CA PHE A 85 -2.52 6.62 3.81
C PHE A 85 -3.82 7.24 3.32
N LEU A 86 -4.64 7.77 4.23
CA LEU A 86 -5.94 8.36 3.90
C LEU A 86 -5.82 9.84 3.48
N ASN A 87 -4.67 10.47 3.73
CA ASN A 87 -4.41 11.86 3.41
C ASN A 87 -3.39 11.99 2.27
N PRO A 88 -3.83 12.36 1.05
CA PRO A 88 -2.95 12.44 -0.12
C PRO A 88 -1.77 13.40 0.06
N ALA A 89 -1.96 14.48 0.82
CA ALA A 89 -0.90 15.44 1.11
C ALA A 89 0.17 14.84 2.03
N LEU A 90 -0.22 14.10 3.07
CA LEU A 90 0.71 13.39 3.95
C LEU A 90 1.39 12.24 3.23
N LEU A 91 0.65 11.50 2.40
CA LEU A 91 1.20 10.43 1.58
C LEU A 91 2.30 10.94 0.64
N ARG A 92 2.07 12.10 -0.01
CA ARG A 92 3.07 12.77 -0.85
C ARG A 92 4.31 13.20 -0.08
N GLN A 93 4.14 13.66 1.15
CA GLN A 93 5.27 13.99 2.03
C GLN A 93 6.06 12.74 2.45
N ALA A 94 5.37 11.61 2.64
CA ALA A 94 5.97 10.36 3.07
C ALA A 94 6.64 9.56 1.93
N LEU A 95 6.23 9.78 0.69
CA LEU A 95 6.72 9.06 -0.49
C LEU A 95 7.40 10.03 -1.46
N PRO A 96 8.74 10.19 -1.42
CA PRO A 96 9.45 11.13 -2.27
C PRO A 96 9.24 10.93 -3.77
N ALA A 97 9.05 9.68 -4.21
CA ALA A 97 8.76 9.36 -5.62
C ALA A 97 7.35 9.77 -6.05
N LEU A 98 6.41 10.03 -5.12
CA LEU A 98 5.06 10.49 -5.43
C LEU A 98 5.11 12.01 -5.65
N VAL A 99 5.25 12.43 -6.90
CA VAL A 99 5.36 13.84 -7.28
C VAL A 99 4.02 14.56 -7.13
N ARG A 100 2.92 13.85 -7.43
CA ARG A 100 1.56 14.40 -7.41
C ARG A 100 0.58 13.46 -6.71
N ALA A 101 -0.33 14.05 -5.93
CA ALA A 101 -1.43 13.34 -5.26
C ALA A 101 -2.60 14.30 -5.00
N ASP A 102 -3.27 14.74 -6.06
CA ASP A 102 -4.32 15.76 -5.97
C ASP A 102 -5.71 15.12 -5.89
N VAL A 103 -6.53 15.59 -4.96
CA VAL A 103 -7.95 15.20 -4.91
C VAL A 103 -8.68 15.90 -6.05
N VAL A 104 -9.26 15.13 -6.97
CA VAL A 104 -10.01 15.64 -8.12
C VAL A 104 -11.52 15.48 -7.95
N ASP A 105 -11.96 14.54 -7.12
CA ASP A 105 -13.38 14.35 -6.79
C ASP A 105 -13.50 13.75 -5.38
N THR A 106 -14.64 13.96 -4.73
CA THR A 106 -14.94 13.44 -3.40
C THR A 106 -16.41 13.03 -3.33
N ARG A 107 -16.66 11.83 -2.78
CA ARG A 107 -18.02 11.34 -2.55
C ARG A 107 -18.15 10.78 -1.14
N PRO A 108 -19.39 10.67 -0.60
CA PRO A 108 -19.61 10.00 0.67
C PRO A 108 -18.99 8.60 0.67
N GLY A 109 -18.23 8.28 1.72
CA GLY A 109 -17.67 6.95 1.93
C GLY A 109 -18.75 5.96 2.36
N PRO A 110 -18.43 4.65 2.42
CA PRO A 110 -19.38 3.62 2.82
C PRO A 110 -19.75 3.66 4.32
N ARG A 111 -19.03 4.44 5.14
CA ARG A 111 -19.29 4.62 6.57
C ARG A 111 -19.64 6.07 6.88
N PRO A 112 -20.70 6.34 7.65
CA PRO A 112 -21.13 7.71 7.97
C PRO A 112 -20.08 8.49 8.79
N ASP A 113 -19.34 7.80 9.67
CA ASP A 113 -18.28 8.42 10.51
C ASP A 113 -16.86 8.21 9.92
N GLY A 114 -16.78 7.76 8.66
CA GLY A 114 -15.53 7.43 8.00
C GLY A 114 -14.95 8.58 7.18
N TRP A 115 -13.76 8.36 6.62
CA TRP A 115 -13.23 9.25 5.59
C TRP A 115 -14.08 9.14 4.32
N PRO A 116 -14.30 10.26 3.60
CA PRO A 116 -14.95 10.22 2.31
C PRO A 116 -14.07 9.48 1.29
N ASP A 117 -14.72 8.83 0.32
CA ASP A 117 -14.03 8.29 -0.85
C ASP A 117 -13.51 9.46 -1.69
N ARG A 118 -12.24 9.41 -2.10
CA ARG A 118 -11.60 10.47 -2.89
C ARG A 118 -11.05 9.93 -4.18
N LEU A 119 -11.36 10.57 -5.30
CA LEU A 119 -10.65 10.32 -6.55
C LEU A 119 -9.37 11.15 -6.53
N ILE A 120 -8.23 10.52 -6.72
CA ILE A 120 -6.92 11.16 -6.69
C ILE A 120 -6.26 11.03 -8.06
N ALA A 121 -5.82 12.15 -8.63
CA ALA A 121 -4.86 12.16 -9.72
C ALA A 121 -3.45 12.04 -9.13
N TRP A 122 -2.72 11.02 -9.57
CA TRP A 122 -1.41 10.68 -9.02
C TRP A 122 -0.32 10.66 -10.10
N GLU A 123 0.90 10.96 -9.68
CA GLU A 123 2.10 10.88 -10.51
C GLU A 123 3.26 10.36 -9.67
N VAL A 124 3.89 9.28 -10.13
CA VAL A 124 5.09 8.70 -9.53
C VAL A 124 6.26 8.84 -10.50
N GLU A 125 7.35 9.41 -10.02
CA GLU A 125 8.62 9.45 -10.73
C GLU A 125 9.29 8.08 -10.66
N VAL A 126 9.61 7.50 -11.82
CA VAL A 126 10.49 6.34 -11.92
C VAL A 126 11.62 6.67 -12.89
N PRO A 127 12.78 5.99 -12.79
CA PRO A 127 13.88 6.27 -13.71
C PRO A 127 13.42 6.21 -15.18
N LEU A 128 13.69 7.28 -15.92
CA LEU A 128 13.43 7.45 -17.35
C LEU A 128 11.97 7.74 -17.77
N PHE A 129 10.97 7.67 -16.89
CA PHE A 129 9.58 8.00 -17.23
C PHE A 129 8.72 8.29 -15.99
N ASN A 130 7.67 9.11 -16.13
CA ASN A 130 6.70 9.31 -15.06
C ASN A 130 5.49 8.41 -15.28
N LEU A 131 5.04 7.78 -14.21
CA LEU A 131 3.82 6.99 -14.18
C LEU A 131 2.69 7.88 -13.66
N THR A 132 1.58 7.94 -14.39
CA THR A 132 0.44 8.78 -14.03
C THR A 132 -0.86 8.00 -14.10
N GLY A 133 -1.86 8.45 -13.33
CA GLY A 133 -3.19 7.86 -13.39
C GLY A 133 -4.18 8.50 -12.43
N LYS A 134 -5.35 7.84 -12.31
CA LYS A 134 -6.36 8.18 -11.31
C LYS A 134 -6.73 6.96 -10.49
N ALA A 135 -6.94 7.17 -9.20
CA ALA A 135 -7.34 6.11 -8.27
C ALA A 135 -8.40 6.60 -7.28
N TRP A 136 -9.39 5.76 -6.99
CA TRP A 136 -10.26 5.97 -5.83
C TRP A 136 -9.54 5.51 -4.57
N LEU A 137 -9.27 6.44 -3.66
CA LEU A 137 -8.83 6.17 -2.30
C LEU A 137 -10.04 5.95 -1.40
N GLN A 138 -10.06 4.79 -0.74
CA GLN A 138 -11.15 4.34 0.11
C GLN A 138 -10.61 3.87 1.46
N GLN A 139 -11.29 4.23 2.54
CA GLN A 139 -10.96 3.75 3.87
C GLN A 139 -11.32 2.27 4.03
N GLN A 140 -10.41 1.49 4.63
CA GLN A 140 -10.63 0.11 5.02
C GLN A 140 -10.58 -0.04 6.54
N ALA A 141 -10.97 -1.21 7.06
CA ALA A 141 -10.93 -1.46 8.51
C ALA A 141 -9.51 -1.42 9.09
N ASP A 142 -8.51 -1.84 8.29
CA ASP A 142 -7.12 -2.00 8.66
C ASP A 142 -6.17 -1.09 7.86
N GLY A 143 -6.69 -0.07 7.16
CA GLY A 143 -5.88 0.85 6.37
C GLY A 143 -6.65 1.52 5.22
N ALA A 144 -6.13 1.41 4.00
CA ALA A 144 -6.66 2.08 2.82
C ALA A 144 -6.59 1.18 1.57
N GLU A 145 -7.49 1.40 0.62
CA GLU A 145 -7.46 0.79 -0.71
C GLU A 145 -7.44 1.88 -1.78
N PHE A 146 -6.52 1.78 -2.74
CA PHE A 146 -6.52 2.53 -3.98
C PHE A 146 -7.05 1.64 -5.10
N THR A 147 -8.21 1.97 -5.64
CA THR A 147 -8.72 1.35 -6.87
C THR A 147 -8.28 2.19 -8.07
N LEU A 148 -7.34 1.65 -8.86
CA LEU A 148 -6.75 2.30 -10.03
C LEU A 148 -7.75 2.21 -11.20
N VAL A 149 -8.26 3.35 -11.65
CA VAL A 149 -9.35 3.43 -12.65
C VAL A 149 -8.91 4.01 -13.99
N GLU A 150 -7.78 4.72 -14.04
CA GLU A 150 -7.24 5.33 -15.26
C GLU A 150 -5.71 5.39 -15.20
N GLY A 151 -5.05 5.31 -16.36
CA GLY A 151 -3.61 5.47 -16.50
C GLY A 151 -2.81 4.20 -16.22
N ALA A 152 -1.59 4.38 -15.72
CA ALA A 152 -0.69 3.26 -15.41
C ALA A 152 -1.30 2.33 -14.36
N PHE A 153 -1.14 1.01 -14.57
CA PHE A 153 -1.67 -0.06 -13.71
C PHE A 153 -3.19 -0.17 -13.61
N ALA A 154 -3.94 0.65 -14.35
CA ALA A 154 -5.38 0.48 -14.47
C ALA A 154 -5.73 -0.62 -15.49
N PRO A 155 -6.75 -1.45 -15.24
CA PRO A 155 -7.49 -1.57 -13.98
C PRO A 155 -6.68 -2.34 -12.94
N GLY A 156 -6.57 -1.82 -11.72
CA GLY A 156 -5.77 -2.44 -10.65
C GLY A 156 -6.16 -1.99 -9.25
N ARG A 157 -5.53 -2.57 -8.23
CA ARG A 157 -5.76 -2.22 -6.82
C ARG A 157 -4.47 -2.25 -6.01
N ILE A 158 -4.31 -1.26 -5.14
CA ILE A 158 -3.29 -1.24 -4.09
C ILE A 158 -3.99 -1.27 -2.74
N ARG A 159 -3.68 -2.24 -1.89
CA ARG A 159 -4.16 -2.33 -0.52
C ARG A 159 -3.03 -1.99 0.43
N LEU A 160 -3.22 -0.96 1.22
CA LEU A 160 -2.34 -0.57 2.30
C LEU A 160 -2.97 -1.00 3.61
N ARG A 161 -2.28 -1.83 4.38
CA ARG A 161 -2.74 -2.39 5.65
C ARG A 161 -1.75 -2.08 6.76
N VAL A 162 -2.26 -1.90 7.95
CA VAL A 162 -1.49 -1.55 9.14
C VAL A 162 -1.85 -2.51 10.26
N ALA A 163 -0.82 -3.05 10.92
CA ALA A 163 -0.99 -3.85 12.14
C ALA A 163 -0.02 -3.36 13.22
N PRO A 164 -0.41 -3.41 14.50
CA PRO A 164 0.56 -3.23 15.59
C PRO A 164 1.67 -4.28 15.46
N ALA A 165 2.92 -3.91 15.77
CA ALA A 165 3.96 -4.91 15.89
C ALA A 165 3.64 -5.87 17.05
N PRO A 166 3.90 -7.18 16.91
CA PRO A 166 3.88 -8.06 18.06
C PRO A 166 4.93 -7.56 19.06
N SER A 167 4.51 -7.26 20.29
CA SER A 167 5.43 -6.86 21.36
C SER A 167 6.40 -8.01 21.61
N SER A 168 7.66 -7.86 21.23
CA SER A 168 8.68 -8.78 21.71
C SER A 168 8.84 -8.53 23.20
N ALA A 169 8.94 -9.58 24.02
CA ALA A 169 9.12 -9.44 25.47
C ALA A 169 10.40 -8.65 25.86
N ALA A 170 11.30 -8.38 24.90
CA ALA A 170 12.50 -7.57 25.07
C ALA A 170 12.23 -6.04 25.04
N ASP A 171 11.10 -5.59 24.49
CA ASP A 171 10.77 -4.16 24.37
C ASP A 171 10.08 -3.57 25.61
N VAL A 172 9.74 -4.39 26.61
CA VAL A 172 8.99 -3.97 27.81
C VAL A 172 9.82 -3.10 28.77
N ASN A 173 11.16 -3.15 28.69
CA ASN A 173 12.05 -2.41 29.59
C ASN A 173 12.51 -1.03 29.08
N ALA A 174 12.27 -0.70 27.82
CA ALA A 174 12.52 0.63 27.30
C ALA A 174 11.15 1.31 27.15
N GLY A 175 10.97 2.52 27.70
CA GLY A 175 9.78 3.36 27.47
C GLY A 175 9.67 3.80 26.01
N SER A 176 9.57 2.84 25.10
CA SER A 176 9.72 2.97 23.66
C SER A 176 8.35 3.01 22.99
N ASN A 177 8.23 3.90 22.03
CA ASN A 177 7.03 4.12 21.22
C ASN A 177 6.62 2.79 20.55
N PRO A 178 5.34 2.39 20.52
CA PRO A 178 4.93 1.12 19.93
C PRO A 178 5.33 1.11 18.44
N ALA A 179 6.06 0.08 18.02
CA ALA A 179 6.36 -0.15 16.62
C ALA A 179 5.08 -0.58 15.88
N THR A 180 4.93 -0.12 14.65
CA THR A 180 3.83 -0.48 13.74
C THR A 180 4.40 -1.20 12.53
N THR A 181 3.68 -2.19 12.05
CA THR A 181 4.06 -2.91 10.84
C THR A 181 3.11 -2.51 9.71
N THR A 182 3.69 -2.06 8.60
CA THR A 182 2.99 -1.57 7.41
C THR A 182 3.10 -2.60 6.29
N PHE A 183 2.00 -2.78 5.56
CA PHE A 183 1.88 -3.76 4.50
C PHE A 183 1.23 -3.14 3.28
N SER A 184 1.78 -3.46 2.12
CA SER A 184 1.28 -2.98 0.84
C SER A 184 1.14 -4.17 -0.10
N THR A 185 -0.07 -4.44 -0.57
CA THR A 185 -0.33 -5.45 -1.59
C THR A 185 -0.79 -4.76 -2.85
N LEU A 186 -0.10 -4.97 -3.96
CA LEU A 186 -0.52 -4.54 -5.30
C LEU A 186 -1.09 -5.72 -6.05
N THR A 187 -2.24 -5.52 -6.69
CA THR A 187 -2.85 -6.46 -7.63
C THR A 187 -3.18 -5.72 -8.92
N CYS A 188 -2.60 -6.16 -10.04
CA CYS A 188 -2.88 -5.62 -11.37
C CYS A 188 -3.63 -6.66 -12.19
#